data_AF-A0A344LJS2-F1
#
_entry.id   AF-A0A344LJS2-F1
#
_cell.length_a   1.000
_cell.length_b   1.000
_cell.length_c   1.000
_cell.angle_alpha   90.00
_cell.angle_beta   90.00
_cell.angle_gamma   90.00
#
_symmetry.space_group_name_H-M   'P 1'
#
loop_
_entity.id
_entity.type
_entity.pdbx_description
1 polymer ?
#
loop_
_entity_poly.entity_id
_entity_poly.type
_entity_poly.pdbx_seq_one_letter_code
_entity_poly.pdbx_strand_id
1 'polypeptide(L)'
;MLAVGTALGLTFTYLLPLAGAAGASSGAPNSDRGIAATLPGQLVGNSIGGLPVFLGAIAVVVGVLAVGGEYGWGTWKTVLTQGPSRLVVYAGKLFALAVAMLALVLAIFATGALTSAVIALAEGAPMDWPGVGSLLTGIGAGWLIATTWAAFGALLAIAMRGVALPMGLGLVWLLVVQNLLIGVAAPLVSWVNDLQLGLPGSNAGSLVASLGASAQSPGVAELTGPVQAALVVGAYLVAFTGLGGWLLHRRDVI
;
A
#
# COMPACT_ATOMS: atom_id res chain seq x y z
N MET A 1 -10.18 9.44 1.75
CA MET A 1 -9.05 8.48 1.78
C MET A 1 -7.79 9.07 1.18
N LEU A 2 -7.82 9.65 -0.03
CA LEU A 2 -6.62 10.27 -0.63
C LEU A 2 -6.02 11.37 0.27
N ALA A 3 -6.81 12.34 0.71
CA ALA A 3 -6.34 13.41 1.62
C ALA A 3 -5.77 12.87 2.95
N VAL A 4 -6.35 11.81 3.50
CA VAL A 4 -5.86 11.17 4.73
C VAL A 4 -4.53 10.47 4.47
N GLY A 5 -4.42 9.72 3.37
CA GLY A 5 -3.18 9.05 2.97
C GLY A 5 -2.04 10.04 2.72
N THR A 6 -2.30 11.14 2.02
CA THR A 6 -1.31 12.20 1.80
C THR A 6 -0.94 12.91 3.10
N ALA A 7 -1.90 13.23 3.97
CA ALA A 7 -1.62 13.89 5.25
C ALA A 7 -0.78 13.01 6.20
N LEU A 8 -1.09 11.71 6.28
CA LEU A 8 -0.29 10.76 7.05
C LEU A 8 1.10 10.59 6.45
N GLY A 9 1.20 10.44 5.12
CA GLY A 9 2.48 10.38 4.42
C GLY A 9 3.36 11.60 4.71
N LEU A 10 2.81 12.81 4.58
CA LEU A 10 3.53 14.05 4.87
C LEU A 10 3.98 14.13 6.34
N THR A 11 3.12 13.72 7.26
CA THR A 11 3.42 13.74 8.69
C THR A 11 4.60 12.83 9.04
N PHE A 12 4.52 11.55 8.66
CA PHE A 12 5.52 10.56 9.05
C PHE A 12 6.84 10.70 8.29
N THR A 13 6.78 11.13 7.02
CA THR A 13 7.96 11.18 6.14
C THR A 13 8.70 12.51 6.23
N TYR A 14 8.02 13.63 6.50
CA TYR A 14 8.62 14.96 6.47
C TYR A 14 8.52 15.71 7.79
N LEU A 15 7.31 15.80 8.39
CA LEU A 15 7.12 16.60 9.60
C LEU A 15 7.82 16.00 10.82
N LEU A 16 7.75 14.68 11.03
CA LEU A 16 8.39 14.04 12.18
C LEU A 16 9.93 14.12 12.15
N PRO A 17 10.62 13.84 11.02
CA PRO A 17 12.07 14.06 10.94
C PRO A 17 12.49 15.52 11.16
N LEU A 18 11.74 16.49 10.63
CA LEU A 18 12.00 17.92 10.85
C LEU A 18 11.82 18.32 12.33
N ALA A 19 10.73 17.87 12.95
CA ALA A 19 10.50 18.10 14.38
C ALA A 19 11.58 17.43 15.24
N GLY A 20 12.10 16.28 14.82
CA GLY A 20 13.18 15.56 15.49
C GLY A 20 14.49 16.32 15.41
N ALA A 21 14.84 16.81 14.22
CA ALA A 21 16.00 17.67 13.99
C ALA A 21 15.92 18.98 14.80
N ALA A 22 14.72 19.52 15.01
CA ALA A 22 14.48 20.69 15.85
C ALA A 22 14.46 20.38 17.37
N GLY A 23 14.64 19.13 17.79
CA GLY A 23 14.60 18.70 19.19
C GLY A 23 13.20 18.63 19.81
N ALA A 24 12.13 18.74 19.01
CA ALA A 24 10.75 18.81 19.48
C ALA A 24 10.01 17.45 19.55
N SER A 25 10.61 16.38 19.01
CA SER A 25 9.98 15.04 18.93
C SER A 25 10.94 13.88 19.24
N SER A 26 11.79 14.03 20.25
CA SER A 26 12.70 12.96 20.71
C SER A 26 11.92 11.67 21.04
N GLY A 27 12.23 10.57 20.34
CA GLY A 27 11.60 9.26 20.53
C GLY A 27 10.33 8.98 19.69
N ALA A 28 9.88 9.91 18.85
CA ALA A 28 8.84 9.63 17.87
C ALA A 28 9.37 8.76 16.71
N PRO A 29 8.58 7.85 16.11
CA PRO A 29 9.03 7.08 14.96
C PRO A 29 9.51 7.98 13.82
N ASN A 30 10.64 7.63 13.19
CA ASN A 30 11.30 8.40 12.13
C ASN A 30 11.87 9.77 12.53
N SER A 31 11.79 10.24 13.78
CA SER A 31 12.30 11.57 14.14
C SER A 31 13.83 11.67 14.08
N ASP A 32 14.54 10.55 14.23
CA ASP A 32 16.01 10.50 14.20
C ASP A 32 16.61 10.41 12.79
N ARG A 33 15.78 10.46 11.73
CA ARG A 33 16.23 10.32 10.33
C ARG A 33 17.00 11.52 9.81
N GLY A 34 16.86 12.67 10.47
CA GLY A 34 17.51 13.92 10.11
C GLY A 34 16.99 14.53 8.79
N ILE A 35 17.46 15.74 8.51
CA ILE A 35 17.03 16.54 7.36
C ILE A 35 17.48 15.89 6.03
N ALA A 36 18.63 15.21 6.00
CA ALA A 36 19.11 14.54 4.79
C ALA A 36 18.12 13.49 4.25
N ALA A 37 17.33 12.86 5.13
CA ALA A 37 16.32 11.88 4.75
C ALA A 37 15.06 12.50 4.14
N THR A 38 14.85 13.81 4.24
CA THR A 38 13.68 14.52 3.68
C THR A 38 13.96 15.22 2.36
N LEU A 39 15.20 15.14 1.87
CA LEU A 39 15.65 15.77 0.63
C LEU A 39 15.13 15.06 -0.64
N PRO A 40 15.12 15.77 -1.79
CA PRO A 40 14.62 15.26 -3.07
C PRO A 40 15.21 13.92 -3.51
N GLY A 41 16.48 13.66 -3.21
CA GLY A 41 17.15 12.40 -3.55
C GLY A 41 16.51 11.16 -2.92
N GLN A 42 15.78 11.31 -1.81
CA GLN A 42 15.11 10.22 -1.10
C GLN A 42 13.63 10.07 -1.51
N LEU A 43 13.14 10.85 -2.49
CA LEU A 43 11.73 10.92 -2.86
C LEU A 43 11.10 9.54 -3.13
N VAL A 44 11.80 8.67 -3.87
CA VAL A 44 11.27 7.36 -4.26
C VAL A 44 10.96 6.51 -3.03
N GLY A 45 11.98 6.23 -2.21
CA GLY A 45 11.83 5.42 -0.99
C GLY A 45 10.84 6.01 0.01
N ASN A 46 10.86 7.33 0.16
CA ASN A 46 9.95 8.06 1.05
C ASN A 46 8.48 8.01 0.61
N SER A 47 8.22 7.96 -0.69
CA SER A 47 6.84 7.93 -1.24
C SER A 47 6.19 6.56 -1.10
N ILE A 48 6.99 5.49 -1.09
CA ILE A 48 6.49 4.10 -1.09
C ILE A 48 6.66 3.40 0.26
N GLY A 49 7.49 3.91 1.16
CA GLY A 49 7.81 3.25 2.44
C GLY A 49 6.61 2.99 3.36
N GLY A 50 5.51 3.72 3.21
CA GLY A 50 4.28 3.50 3.97
C GLY A 50 3.35 2.41 3.41
N LEU A 51 3.58 1.94 2.18
CA LEU A 51 2.72 0.98 1.48
C LEU A 51 2.65 -0.43 2.06
N PRO A 52 3.71 -0.98 2.68
CA PRO A 52 3.64 -2.32 3.27
C PRO A 52 2.62 -2.45 4.40
N VAL A 53 2.34 -1.36 5.14
CA VAL A 53 1.45 -1.38 6.32
C VAL A 53 0.38 -0.29 6.25
N PHE A 54 0.73 0.97 6.47
CA PHE A 54 -0.26 2.04 6.68
C PHE A 54 -1.03 2.43 5.42
N LEU A 55 -0.32 2.76 4.35
CA LEU A 55 -0.97 3.06 3.06
C LEU A 55 -1.59 1.78 2.46
N GLY A 56 -1.02 0.61 2.77
CA GLY A 56 -1.65 -0.69 2.48
C GLY A 56 -3.00 -0.84 3.16
N ALA A 57 -3.14 -0.44 4.44
CA ALA A 57 -4.39 -0.48 5.18
C ALA A 57 -5.44 0.46 4.57
N ILE A 58 -5.02 1.65 4.13
CA ILE A 58 -5.91 2.57 3.38
C ILE A 58 -6.34 1.94 2.05
N ALA A 59 -5.42 1.30 1.32
CA ALA A 59 -5.74 0.61 0.08
C ALA A 59 -6.75 -0.53 0.30
N VAL A 60 -6.58 -1.33 1.36
CA VAL A 60 -7.58 -2.35 1.76
C VAL A 60 -8.94 -1.72 2.00
N VAL A 61 -9.02 -0.63 2.78
CA VAL A 61 -10.28 0.08 3.05
C VAL A 61 -10.91 0.58 1.74
N VAL A 62 -10.13 1.16 0.82
CA VAL A 62 -10.64 1.59 -0.48
C VAL A 62 -11.17 0.40 -1.29
N GLY A 63 -10.45 -0.72 -1.32
CA GLY A 63 -10.90 -1.94 -1.98
C GLY A 63 -12.20 -2.51 -1.40
N VAL A 64 -12.30 -2.55 -0.07
CA VAL A 64 -13.52 -2.97 0.62
C VAL A 64 -14.68 -2.04 0.31
N LEU A 65 -14.48 -0.72 0.33
CA LEU A 65 -15.56 0.23 0.07
C LEU A 65 -16.02 0.19 -1.40
N ALA A 66 -15.08 0.05 -2.35
CA ALA A 66 -15.37 0.02 -3.78
C ALA A 66 -16.24 -1.17 -4.21
N VAL A 67 -16.19 -2.28 -3.47
CA VAL A 67 -16.91 -3.52 -3.80
C VAL A 67 -17.96 -3.90 -2.76
N GLY A 68 -17.69 -3.67 -1.48
CA GLY A 68 -18.53 -4.00 -0.36
C GLY A 68 -19.80 -3.15 -0.27
N GLY A 69 -19.70 -1.85 -0.60
CA GLY A 69 -20.85 -0.92 -0.54
C GLY A 69 -22.01 -1.33 -1.46
N GLU A 70 -21.68 -1.99 -2.57
CA GLU A 70 -22.62 -2.49 -3.56
C GLU A 70 -23.57 -3.57 -2.99
N TYR A 71 -23.11 -4.35 -2.01
CA TYR A 71 -23.97 -5.34 -1.33
C TYR A 71 -24.97 -4.68 -0.40
N GLY A 72 -24.60 -3.55 0.22
CA GLY A 72 -25.51 -2.78 1.08
C GLY A 72 -26.57 -2.00 0.30
N TRP A 73 -26.21 -1.47 -0.87
CA TRP A 73 -27.10 -0.65 -1.70
C TRP A 73 -27.86 -1.46 -2.76
N GLY A 74 -27.56 -2.74 -2.93
CA GLY A 74 -28.16 -3.58 -3.96
C GLY A 74 -27.72 -3.22 -5.38
N THR A 75 -26.69 -2.39 -5.55
CA THR A 75 -26.21 -1.90 -6.85
C THR A 75 -25.76 -3.03 -7.76
N TRP A 76 -25.20 -4.12 -7.20
CA TRP A 76 -24.92 -5.33 -7.96
C TRP A 76 -26.15 -5.88 -8.69
N LYS A 77 -27.33 -5.87 -8.05
CA LYS A 77 -28.57 -6.31 -8.67
C LYS A 77 -28.97 -5.38 -9.81
N THR A 78 -28.93 -4.07 -9.58
CA THR A 78 -29.31 -3.06 -10.58
C THR A 78 -28.43 -3.09 -11.82
N VAL A 79 -27.10 -3.23 -11.66
CA VAL A 79 -26.18 -3.25 -12.81
C VAL A 79 -26.32 -4.55 -13.60
N LEU A 80 -26.49 -5.70 -12.92
CA LEU A 80 -26.56 -6.99 -13.59
C LEU A 80 -27.91 -7.24 -14.29
N THR A 81 -28.98 -6.53 -13.93
CA THR A 81 -30.25 -6.58 -14.66
C THR A 81 -30.23 -5.77 -15.97
N GLN A 82 -29.23 -4.89 -16.17
CA GLN A 82 -29.10 -4.07 -17.39
C GLN A 82 -28.37 -4.76 -18.55
N GLY A 83 -28.05 -6.05 -18.45
CA GLY A 83 -27.45 -6.84 -19.52
C GLY A 83 -25.91 -7.03 -19.55
N PRO A 84 -25.04 -6.25 -18.86
CA PRO A 84 -23.61 -6.56 -18.87
C PRO A 84 -23.31 -7.85 -18.10
N SER A 85 -22.34 -8.63 -18.59
CA SER A 85 -21.91 -9.84 -17.90
C SER A 85 -21.22 -9.50 -16.57
N ARG A 86 -21.33 -10.40 -15.59
CA ARG A 86 -20.72 -10.23 -14.25
C ARG A 86 -19.22 -9.94 -14.32
N LEU A 87 -18.52 -10.57 -15.27
CA LEU A 87 -17.09 -10.38 -15.46
C LEU A 87 -16.74 -9.02 -16.07
N VAL A 88 -17.58 -8.49 -16.97
CA VAL A 88 -17.37 -7.14 -17.54
C VAL A 88 -17.50 -6.07 -16.44
N VAL A 89 -18.53 -6.18 -15.60
CA VAL A 89 -18.72 -5.25 -14.46
C VAL A 89 -17.56 -5.37 -13.47
N TYR A 90 -17.15 -6.61 -13.16
CA TYR A 90 -16.03 -6.85 -12.25
C TYR A 90 -14.71 -6.29 -12.79
N ALA A 91 -14.39 -6.53 -14.06
CA ALA A 91 -13.20 -6.00 -14.70
C ALA A 91 -13.20 -4.47 -14.73
N GLY A 92 -14.34 -3.83 -15.01
CA GLY A 92 -14.49 -2.38 -14.95
C GLY A 92 -14.24 -1.83 -13.54
N LYS A 93 -14.73 -2.51 -12.50
CA LYS A 93 -14.47 -2.13 -11.10
C LYS A 93 -13.00 -2.30 -10.72
N LEU A 94 -12.36 -3.41 -11.11
CA LEU A 94 -10.93 -3.60 -10.89
C LEU A 94 -10.09 -2.55 -11.60
N PHE A 95 -10.46 -2.18 -12.83
CA PHE A 95 -9.80 -1.11 -13.57
C PHE A 95 -9.94 0.23 -12.86
N ALA A 96 -11.17 0.59 -12.45
CA ALA A 96 -11.41 1.82 -11.68
C ALA A 96 -10.63 1.83 -10.36
N LEU A 97 -10.55 0.69 -9.68
CA LEU A 97 -9.77 0.54 -8.45
C LEU A 97 -8.27 0.72 -8.70
N ALA A 98 -7.74 0.14 -9.78
CA ALA A 98 -6.34 0.29 -10.18
C ALA A 98 -6.02 1.76 -10.54
N VAL A 99 -6.89 2.46 -11.26
CA VAL A 99 -6.74 3.89 -11.57
C VAL A 99 -6.78 4.74 -10.29
N ALA A 100 -7.69 4.43 -9.35
CA ALA A 100 -7.75 5.12 -8.06
C ALA A 100 -6.47 4.91 -7.24
N MET A 101 -5.89 3.71 -7.26
CA MET A 101 -4.60 3.44 -6.60
C MET A 101 -3.44 4.16 -7.28
N LEU A 102 -3.44 4.25 -8.62
CA LEU A 102 -2.45 5.04 -9.34
C LEU A 102 -2.54 6.52 -8.97
N ALA A 103 -3.74 7.08 -8.94
CA ALA A 103 -3.97 8.47 -8.53
C ALA A 103 -3.49 8.74 -7.09
N LEU A 104 -3.72 7.79 -6.17
CA LEU A 104 -3.20 7.87 -4.80
C LEU A 104 -1.67 7.91 -4.78
N VAL A 105 -1.00 7.00 -5.50
CA VAL A 105 0.47 6.95 -5.57
C VAL A 105 1.02 8.23 -6.18
N LEU A 106 0.45 8.70 -7.30
CA LEU A 106 0.86 9.94 -7.95
C LEU A 106 0.68 11.15 -7.04
N ALA A 107 -0.41 11.21 -6.26
CA ALA A 107 -0.62 12.28 -5.28
C ALA A 107 0.46 12.27 -4.18
N ILE A 108 0.84 11.09 -3.69
CA ILE A 108 1.92 10.94 -2.70
C ILE A 108 3.26 11.40 -3.29
N PHE A 109 3.61 10.97 -4.50
CA PHE A 109 4.84 11.41 -5.18
C PHE A 109 4.83 12.91 -5.45
N ALA A 110 3.71 13.49 -5.89
CA ALA A 110 3.60 14.92 -6.17
C ALA A 110 3.74 15.76 -4.90
N THR A 111 3.03 15.38 -3.83
CA THR A 111 3.12 16.07 -2.53
C THR A 111 4.52 15.91 -1.90
N GLY A 112 5.11 14.71 -1.95
CA GLY A 112 6.46 14.48 -1.47
C GLY A 112 7.53 15.25 -2.27
N ALA A 113 7.37 15.36 -3.59
CA ALA A 113 8.25 16.17 -4.44
C ALA A 113 8.15 17.65 -4.06
N LEU A 114 6.93 18.18 -3.92
CA LEU A 114 6.73 19.56 -3.50
C LEU A 114 7.33 19.84 -2.12
N THR A 115 7.07 18.96 -1.15
CA THR A 115 7.58 19.14 0.22
C THR A 115 9.10 19.02 0.29
N SER A 116 9.69 18.02 -0.36
CA SER A 116 11.16 17.86 -0.40
C SER A 116 11.86 19.02 -1.12
N ALA A 117 11.26 19.56 -2.17
CA ALA A 117 11.78 20.76 -2.85
C ALA A 117 11.74 21.99 -1.95
N VAL A 118 10.63 22.22 -1.23
CA VAL A 118 10.50 23.33 -0.26
C VAL A 118 11.55 23.22 0.84
N ILE A 119 11.78 22.01 1.37
CA ILE A 119 12.80 21.77 2.39
C ILE A 119 14.21 22.02 1.83
N ALA A 120 14.53 21.49 0.65
CA ALA A 120 15.85 21.70 0.05
C ALA A 120 16.15 23.19 -0.19
N LEU A 121 15.15 23.96 -0.64
CA LEU A 121 15.28 25.40 -0.80
C LEU A 121 15.49 26.13 0.53
N ALA A 122 14.78 25.72 1.59
CA ALA A 122 14.91 26.32 2.92
C ALA A 122 16.27 26.04 3.57
N GLU A 123 16.82 24.84 3.33
CA GLU A 123 18.08 24.36 3.93
C GLU A 123 19.32 24.64 3.06
N GLY A 124 19.14 25.24 1.88
CA GLY A 124 20.24 25.46 0.92
C GLY A 124 20.88 24.16 0.41
N ALA A 125 20.13 23.06 0.42
CA ALA A 125 20.59 21.74 0.04
C ALA A 125 20.50 21.51 -1.49
N PRO A 126 21.33 20.63 -2.07
CA PRO A 126 21.28 20.33 -3.49
C PRO A 126 19.96 19.65 -3.88
N MET A 127 19.44 20.02 -5.05
CA MET A 127 18.20 19.50 -5.61
C MET A 127 18.47 18.26 -6.48
N ASP A 128 19.12 17.26 -5.88
CA ASP A 128 19.54 16.03 -6.56
C ASP A 128 18.34 15.09 -6.73
N TRP A 129 17.56 15.35 -7.78
CA TRP A 129 16.39 14.53 -8.09
C TRP A 129 16.78 13.12 -8.55
N PRO A 130 16.02 12.08 -8.15
CA PRO A 130 16.19 10.75 -8.72
C PRO A 130 15.92 10.78 -10.23
N GLY A 131 16.68 9.97 -10.96
CA GLY A 131 16.48 9.82 -12.41
C GLY A 131 15.08 9.33 -12.76
N VAL A 132 14.61 9.67 -13.96
CA VAL A 132 13.26 9.30 -14.45
C VAL A 132 13.01 7.79 -14.37
N GLY A 133 14.02 6.95 -14.65
CA GLY A 133 13.91 5.50 -14.53
C GLY A 133 13.61 5.04 -13.10
N SER A 134 14.26 5.62 -12.09
CA SER A 134 14.03 5.34 -10.67
C SER A 134 12.64 5.80 -10.23
N LEU A 135 12.19 6.96 -10.72
CA LEU A 135 10.83 7.46 -10.48
C LEU A 135 9.76 6.52 -11.05
N LEU A 136 9.90 6.12 -12.31
CA LEU A 136 8.95 5.20 -12.95
C LEU A 136 8.93 3.83 -12.26
N THR A 137 10.10 3.32 -11.86
CA THR A 137 10.20 2.06 -11.10
C THR A 137 9.54 2.19 -9.73
N GLY A 138 9.77 3.30 -9.02
CA GLY A 138 9.16 3.60 -7.74
C GLY A 138 7.63 3.71 -7.82
N ILE A 139 7.12 4.46 -8.80
CA ILE A 139 5.68 4.60 -9.04
C ILE A 139 5.07 3.24 -9.40
N GLY A 140 5.72 2.47 -10.28
CA GLY A 140 5.26 1.14 -10.69
C GLY A 140 5.20 0.16 -9.52
N ALA A 141 6.25 0.09 -8.70
CA ALA A 141 6.29 -0.75 -7.51
C ALA A 141 5.24 -0.31 -6.47
N GLY A 142 5.12 1.00 -6.24
CA GLY A 142 4.12 1.53 -5.32
C GLY A 142 2.70 1.24 -5.78
N TRP A 143 2.44 1.38 -7.08
CA TRP A 143 1.14 1.08 -7.68
C TRP A 143 0.80 -0.41 -7.62
N LEU A 144 1.78 -1.28 -7.86
CA LEU A 144 1.64 -2.73 -7.72
C LEU A 144 1.24 -3.12 -6.29
N ILE A 145 1.95 -2.62 -5.28
CA ILE A 145 1.66 -2.90 -3.87
C ILE A 145 0.28 -2.35 -3.49
N ALA A 146 -0.01 -1.09 -3.82
CA ALA A 146 -1.30 -0.46 -3.50
C ALA A 146 -2.47 -1.23 -4.13
N THR A 147 -2.35 -1.61 -5.40
CA THR A 147 -3.39 -2.36 -6.11
C THR A 147 -3.56 -3.77 -5.54
N THR A 148 -2.48 -4.41 -5.10
CA THR A 148 -2.54 -5.74 -4.44
C THR A 148 -3.33 -5.68 -3.14
N TRP A 149 -3.08 -4.67 -2.29
CA TRP A 149 -3.84 -4.47 -1.06
C TRP A 149 -5.30 -4.08 -1.31
N ALA A 150 -5.55 -3.23 -2.31
CA ALA A 150 -6.90 -2.91 -2.73
C ALA A 150 -7.66 -4.14 -3.26
N ALA A 151 -6.99 -4.99 -4.05
CA ALA A 151 -7.55 -6.25 -4.52
C ALA A 151 -7.83 -7.23 -3.37
N PHE A 152 -6.98 -7.27 -2.34
CA PHE A 152 -7.23 -8.04 -1.12
C PHE A 152 -8.50 -7.56 -0.40
N GLY A 153 -8.64 -6.25 -0.21
CA GLY A 153 -9.86 -5.66 0.37
C GLY A 153 -11.12 -5.98 -0.46
N ALA A 154 -11.03 -5.85 -1.78
CA ALA A 154 -12.11 -6.21 -2.70
C ALA A 154 -12.48 -7.70 -2.61
N LEU A 155 -11.50 -8.60 -2.54
CA LEU A 155 -11.72 -10.04 -2.36
C LEU A 155 -12.46 -10.32 -1.05
N LEU A 156 -12.04 -9.73 0.06
CA LEU A 156 -12.72 -9.91 1.35
C LEU A 156 -14.17 -9.43 1.28
N ALA A 157 -14.41 -8.28 0.64
CA ALA A 157 -15.75 -7.75 0.42
C ALA A 157 -16.64 -8.70 -0.38
N ILE A 158 -16.11 -9.30 -1.45
CA ILE A 158 -16.83 -10.29 -2.26
C ILE A 158 -17.09 -11.58 -1.47
N ALA A 159 -16.09 -12.04 -0.73
CA ALA A 159 -16.14 -13.28 0.03
C ALA A 159 -17.18 -13.22 1.15
N MET A 160 -17.34 -12.07 1.80
CA MET A 160 -18.22 -11.89 2.96
C MET A 160 -19.48 -11.07 2.65
N ARG A 161 -19.62 -10.54 1.43
CA ARG A 161 -20.79 -9.80 0.96
C ARG A 161 -21.16 -8.60 1.84
N GLY A 162 -20.16 -7.79 2.21
CA GLY A 162 -20.39 -6.65 3.07
C GLY A 162 -19.20 -5.71 3.19
N VAL A 163 -19.32 -4.73 4.08
CA VAL A 163 -18.29 -3.70 4.33
C VAL A 163 -17.63 -3.92 5.70
N ALA A 164 -18.42 -4.02 6.77
CA ALA A 164 -17.91 -3.97 8.14
C ALA A 164 -16.94 -5.11 8.48
N LEU A 165 -17.35 -6.37 8.24
CA LEU A 165 -16.52 -7.54 8.55
C LEU A 165 -15.25 -7.63 7.68
N PRO A 166 -15.32 -7.46 6.34
CA PRO A 166 -14.13 -7.36 5.47
C PRO A 166 -13.14 -6.29 5.89
N MET A 167 -13.67 -5.11 6.25
CA MET A 167 -12.85 -3.99 6.68
C MET A 167 -12.11 -4.32 7.98
N GLY A 168 -12.84 -4.84 8.99
CA GLY A 168 -12.26 -5.24 10.27
C GLY A 168 -11.17 -6.31 10.09
N LEU A 169 -11.47 -7.38 9.35
CA LEU A 169 -10.51 -8.48 9.14
C LEU A 169 -9.30 -8.06 8.31
N GLY A 170 -9.49 -7.25 7.27
CA GLY A 170 -8.39 -6.73 6.46
C GLY A 170 -7.45 -5.84 7.28
N LEU A 171 -8.00 -4.99 8.14
CA LEU A 171 -7.22 -4.14 9.04
C LEU A 171 -6.52 -4.93 10.15
N VAL A 172 -7.20 -5.90 10.77
CA VAL A 172 -6.59 -6.79 11.79
C VAL A 172 -5.44 -7.59 11.17
N TRP A 173 -5.61 -8.09 9.94
CA TRP A 173 -4.55 -8.77 9.22
C TRP A 173 -3.31 -7.88 9.03
N LEU A 174 -3.49 -6.71 8.43
CA LEU A 174 -2.39 -5.80 8.08
C LEU A 174 -1.70 -5.17 9.28
N LEU A 175 -2.48 -4.72 10.27
CA LEU A 175 -1.97 -3.92 11.37
C LEU A 175 -1.51 -4.78 12.55
N VAL A 176 -2.12 -5.95 12.76
CA VAL A 176 -1.86 -6.79 13.93
C VAL A 176 -1.20 -8.10 13.53
N VAL A 177 -1.93 -8.97 12.82
CA VAL A 177 -1.51 -10.36 12.60
C VAL A 177 -0.18 -10.43 11.84
N GLN A 178 -0.06 -9.71 10.73
CA GLN A 178 1.15 -9.69 9.92
C GLN A 178 2.36 -9.19 10.72
N ASN A 179 2.21 -8.11 11.48
CA ASN A 179 3.31 -7.55 12.26
C ASN A 179 3.74 -8.47 13.41
N LEU A 180 2.81 -9.19 14.04
CA LEU A 180 3.14 -10.21 15.03
C LEU A 180 3.82 -11.44 14.40
N LEU A 181 3.38 -11.86 13.22
CA LEU A 181 4.01 -12.96 12.50
C LEU A 181 5.47 -12.63 12.15
N ILE A 182 5.71 -11.44 11.59
CA ILE A 182 7.04 -11.03 11.13
C ILE A 182 7.93 -10.62 12.32
N GLY A 183 7.42 -9.79 13.23
CA GLY A 183 8.21 -9.20 14.30
C GLY A 183 8.43 -10.10 15.51
N VAL A 184 7.58 -11.11 15.72
CA VAL A 184 7.63 -11.97 16.92
C VAL A 184 7.72 -13.45 16.57
N ALA A 185 6.84 -13.97 15.72
CA ALA A 185 6.79 -15.40 15.46
C ALA A 185 7.94 -15.90 14.59
N ALA A 186 8.29 -15.17 13.52
CA ALA A 186 9.35 -15.57 12.60
C ALA A 186 10.74 -15.70 13.29
N PRO A 187 11.18 -14.78 14.17
CA PRO A 187 12.43 -14.96 14.92
C PRO A 187 12.46 -16.18 15.86
N LEU A 188 11.29 -16.64 16.30
CA LEU A 188 11.17 -17.73 17.29
C LEU A 188 10.93 -19.10 16.64
N VAL A 189 10.42 -19.14 15.41
CA VAL A 189 9.91 -20.36 14.78
C VAL A 189 10.34 -20.43 13.32
N SER A 190 11.25 -21.36 12.99
CA SER A 190 11.88 -21.46 11.67
C SER A 190 10.89 -21.64 10.52
N TRP A 191 9.86 -22.48 10.67
CA TRP A 191 8.86 -22.65 9.60
C TRP A 191 8.04 -21.37 9.36
N VAL A 192 7.85 -20.53 10.37
CA VAL A 192 7.19 -19.21 10.22
C VAL A 192 8.13 -18.25 9.50
N ASN A 193 9.43 -18.32 9.78
CA ASN A 193 10.45 -17.57 9.06
C ASN A 193 10.47 -17.93 7.57
N ASP A 194 10.31 -19.20 7.21
CA ASP A 194 10.24 -19.61 5.81
C ASP A 194 8.92 -19.16 5.16
N LEU A 195 7.80 -19.26 5.90
CA LEU A 195 6.48 -18.83 5.43
C LEU A 195 6.44 -17.33 5.12
N GLN A 196 7.04 -16.49 5.96
CA GLN A 196 7.01 -15.04 5.75
C GLN A 196 7.68 -14.61 4.45
N LEU A 197 8.64 -15.37 3.92
CA LEU A 197 9.29 -15.08 2.64
C LEU A 197 8.32 -15.20 1.45
N GLY A 198 7.21 -15.92 1.64
CA GLY A 198 6.12 -16.02 0.66
C GLY A 198 4.99 -15.02 0.89
N LEU A 199 4.95 -14.28 2.00
CA LEU A 199 3.81 -13.40 2.31
C LEU A 199 3.86 -12.10 1.49
N PRO A 200 2.69 -11.56 1.07
CA PRO A 200 2.63 -10.33 0.29
C PRO A 200 3.14 -9.13 1.09
N GLY A 201 2.95 -9.12 2.41
CA GLY A 201 3.44 -8.08 3.30
C GLY A 201 4.97 -7.99 3.37
N SER A 202 5.63 -9.11 3.62
CA SER A 202 7.09 -9.20 3.67
C SER A 202 7.74 -8.84 2.33
N ASN A 203 7.14 -9.32 1.23
CA ASN A 203 7.62 -9.01 -0.12
C ASN A 203 7.33 -7.56 -0.51
N ALA A 204 6.20 -6.97 -0.11
CA ALA A 204 5.97 -5.53 -0.26
C ALA A 204 7.03 -4.73 0.49
N GLY A 205 7.37 -5.13 1.73
CA GLY A 205 8.44 -4.55 2.53
C GLY A 205 9.82 -4.63 1.87
N SER A 206 10.17 -5.80 1.32
CA SER A 206 11.45 -6.02 0.63
C SER A 206 11.53 -5.24 -0.68
N LEU A 207 10.43 -5.14 -1.42
CA LEU A 207 10.37 -4.36 -2.65
C LEU A 207 10.61 -2.88 -2.39
N VAL A 208 9.95 -2.29 -1.39
CA VAL A 208 10.17 -0.87 -1.07
C VAL A 208 11.55 -0.62 -0.45
N ALA A 209 12.08 -1.55 0.34
CA ALA A 209 13.43 -1.47 0.88
C ALA A 209 14.47 -1.38 -0.25
N SER A 210 14.33 -2.22 -1.28
CA SER A 210 15.23 -2.22 -2.45
C SER A 210 15.22 -0.93 -3.26
N LEU A 211 14.19 -0.09 -3.06
CA LEU A 211 13.99 1.19 -3.73
C LEU A 211 14.32 2.39 -2.81
N GLY A 212 15.01 2.14 -1.70
CA GLY A 212 15.51 3.16 -0.78
C GLY A 212 14.53 3.57 0.32
N ALA A 213 13.46 2.80 0.55
CA ALA A 213 12.62 3.03 1.73
C ALA A 213 13.41 2.69 3.00
N SER A 214 13.29 3.52 4.03
CA SER A 214 13.99 3.27 5.30
C SER A 214 13.42 2.07 6.04
N ALA A 215 14.31 1.24 6.58
CA ALA A 215 14.01 0.14 7.50
C ALA A 215 13.35 0.58 8.82
N GLN A 216 13.38 1.87 9.16
CA GLN A 216 12.63 2.41 10.31
C GLN A 216 11.14 2.60 9.99
N SER A 217 10.77 2.51 8.72
CA SER A 217 9.36 2.59 8.29
C SER A 217 8.66 1.27 8.59
N PRO A 218 7.47 1.27 9.22
CA PRO A 218 6.80 0.03 9.59
C PRO A 218 6.52 -0.89 8.39
N GLY A 219 6.94 -2.14 8.54
CA GLY A 219 6.82 -3.19 7.52
C GLY A 219 7.84 -3.13 6.39
N VAL A 220 8.84 -2.24 6.46
CA VAL A 220 9.98 -2.25 5.54
C VAL A 220 11.08 -3.14 6.12
N ALA A 221 11.35 -4.26 5.45
CA ALA A 221 12.41 -5.18 5.80
C ALA A 221 12.95 -5.84 4.52
N GLU A 222 14.26 -5.87 4.37
CA GLU A 222 14.94 -6.51 3.25
C GLU A 222 15.11 -8.01 3.56
N LEU A 223 14.04 -8.78 3.31
CA LEU A 223 13.99 -10.22 3.57
C LEU A 223 14.21 -11.04 2.29
N THR A 224 13.75 -10.53 1.15
CA THR A 224 13.85 -11.20 -0.16
C THR A 224 14.43 -10.27 -1.22
N GLY A 225 14.95 -10.84 -2.31
CA GLY A 225 15.49 -10.07 -3.42
C GLY A 225 14.39 -9.29 -4.18
N PRO A 226 14.73 -8.18 -4.86
CA PRO A 226 13.74 -7.28 -5.48
C PRO A 226 12.86 -7.97 -6.53
N VAL A 227 13.45 -8.90 -7.29
CA VAL A 227 12.73 -9.67 -8.33
C VAL A 227 11.71 -10.61 -7.72
N GLN A 228 12.11 -11.37 -6.68
CA GLN A 228 11.19 -12.24 -5.95
C GLN A 228 10.07 -11.42 -5.33
N ALA A 229 10.42 -10.30 -4.70
CA ALA A 229 9.47 -9.41 -4.05
C ALA A 229 8.38 -8.92 -5.03
N ALA A 230 8.79 -8.43 -6.21
CA ALA A 230 7.86 -8.01 -7.26
C ALA A 230 7.00 -9.17 -7.79
N LEU A 231 7.60 -10.34 -8.04
CA LEU A 231 6.88 -11.51 -8.55
C LEU A 231 5.84 -12.04 -7.56
N VAL A 232 6.18 -12.12 -6.27
CA VAL A 232 5.25 -12.59 -5.23
C VAL A 232 4.08 -11.62 -5.09
N VAL A 233 4.35 -10.31 -5.00
CA VAL A 233 3.28 -9.30 -4.93
C VAL A 233 2.39 -9.37 -6.18
N GLY A 234 2.99 -9.48 -7.37
CA GLY A 234 2.25 -9.66 -8.63
C GLY A 234 1.41 -10.94 -8.66
N ALA A 235 1.94 -12.06 -8.16
CA ALA A 235 1.20 -13.32 -8.07
C ALA A 235 -0.01 -13.20 -7.14
N TYR A 236 0.13 -12.50 -6.00
CA TYR A 236 -0.99 -12.24 -5.09
C TYR A 236 -2.04 -11.33 -5.71
N LEU A 237 -1.65 -10.31 -6.48
CA LEU A 237 -2.61 -9.48 -7.22
C LEU A 237 -3.45 -10.34 -8.18
N VAL A 238 -2.81 -11.22 -8.96
CA VAL A 238 -3.49 -12.14 -9.87
C VAL A 238 -4.38 -13.12 -9.10
N ALA A 239 -3.89 -13.67 -7.98
CA ALA A 239 -4.66 -14.58 -7.15
C ALA A 239 -5.90 -13.92 -6.54
N PHE A 240 -5.77 -12.71 -5.97
CA PHE A 240 -6.89 -12.02 -5.34
C PHE A 240 -7.96 -11.60 -6.35
N THR A 241 -7.54 -11.09 -7.51
CA THR A 241 -8.46 -10.71 -8.58
C THR A 241 -9.12 -11.94 -9.22
N GLY A 242 -8.35 -13.00 -9.46
CA GLY A 242 -8.87 -14.27 -9.99
C GLY A 242 -9.87 -14.94 -9.06
N LEU A 243 -9.55 -15.03 -7.76
CA LEU A 243 -10.45 -15.59 -6.74
C LEU A 243 -11.72 -14.75 -6.58
N GLY A 244 -11.60 -13.42 -6.60
CA GLY A 244 -12.75 -12.51 -6.54
C GLY A 244 -13.69 -12.70 -7.73
N GLY A 245 -13.14 -12.75 -8.95
CA GLY A 245 -13.90 -13.02 -10.17
C GLY A 245 -14.56 -14.39 -10.16
N TRP A 246 -13.84 -15.42 -9.72
CA TRP A 246 -14.38 -16.78 -9.59
C TRP A 246 -15.53 -16.86 -8.58
N LEU A 247 -15.39 -16.20 -7.42
CA LEU A 247 -16.46 -16.13 -6.42
C LEU A 247 -17.71 -15.42 -6.95
N LEU A 248 -17.55 -14.31 -7.67
CA LEU A 248 -18.68 -13.60 -8.30
C LEU A 248 -19.37 -14.40 -9.41
N HIS A 249 -18.60 -15.22 -10.12
CA HIS A 249 -19.13 -16.09 -11.15
C HIS A 249 -19.92 -17.26 -10.56
N ARG A 250 -19.39 -17.92 -9.52
CA ARG A 250 -20.02 -19.11 -8.92
C ARG A 250 -21.15 -18.80 -7.95
N ARG A 251 -21.10 -17.68 -7.23
CA ARG A 251 -22.08 -17.36 -6.20
C ARG A 251 -23.21 -16.53 -6.80
N ASP A 252 -24.45 -16.92 -6.51
CA ASP A 252 -25.61 -16.12 -6.90
C ASP A 252 -25.63 -14.78 -6.18
N VAL A 253 -25.86 -13.72 -6.96
CA VAL A 253 -26.03 -12.36 -6.48
C VAL A 253 -27.54 -12.14 -6.30
N ILE A 254 -28.08 -12.72 -5.21
CA ILE A 254 -29.46 -12.54 -4.76
C ILE A 254 -29.40 -12.25 -3.27
#